data_AF-A0AAW2LIC0-F1
#
_entry.id   AF-A0AAW2LIC0-F1
#
_cell.length_a   1.000
_cell.length_b   1.000
_cell.length_c   1.000
_cell.angle_alpha   90.00
_cell.angle_beta   90.00
_cell.angle_gamma   90.00
#
_symmetry.space_group_name_H-M   'P 1'
#
loop_
_entity.id
_entity.type
_entity.pdbx_description
1 polymer ?
#
loop_
_entity_poly.entity_id
_entity_poly.type
_entity_poly.pdbx_seq_one_letter_code
_entity_poly.pdbx_strand_id
1 'polypeptide(L)'
;MRFRFKQPVPLSLLRPPQAAAASLRSVPKQLCNSFSSFGIAFDIDGVILRGTTPIGNSRRALRRLYDDSGAMNTPFLFLTNGGGIPESRRASELSDLLGVKILASQVVQGHSPFRTLLKRYENEFIVATGKGEPAVVMSEYGFKRVISLEEYASQFKNIDPVAQYKRWTTNQELNCSRNSEKIASSHIDCSQKVKAAFVVSDPVDWGRDIQVLCDILTSGGVLGEENGQQPPLYFAADDLQYQVSCIPSERLGMGAFRIALESVFNRIHDKPLEYTSFGKPNPFVFSNAERILRHLLQFSSPGNVGMEDVSLPSFKTLYMIGDNPWLMSKEHSRIPLVFDFDQDRCFQAKGEPYTVVDTVEDAVEFILKREDASYVVD
;
A
#
# COMPACT_ATOMS: atom_id res chain seq x y z
N MET A 1 -33.58 27.00 81.86
CA MET A 1 -34.28 25.69 81.83
C MET A 1 -33.28 24.62 81.35
N ARG A 2 -33.18 23.48 82.04
CA ARG A 2 -33.57 22.12 81.57
C ARG A 2 -33.01 21.75 80.18
N PHE A 3 -31.93 20.95 80.12
CA PHE A 3 -31.91 19.49 79.85
C PHE A 3 -31.70 19.18 78.35
N ARG A 4 -31.08 18.09 77.87
CA ARG A 4 -30.35 16.88 78.37
C ARG A 4 -29.56 16.32 77.13
N PHE A 5 -28.55 15.44 77.13
CA PHE A 5 -28.16 14.23 77.88
C PHE A 5 -26.62 14.03 77.74
N LYS A 6 -25.86 13.68 78.81
CA LYS A 6 -25.22 12.37 79.15
C LYS A 6 -24.02 11.87 78.30
N GLN A 7 -23.12 11.14 78.98
CA GLN A 7 -21.73 10.84 78.58
C GLN A 7 -21.51 9.35 78.17
N PRO A 8 -20.43 9.02 77.43
CA PRO A 8 -19.61 7.80 77.59
C PRO A 8 -18.50 8.01 78.67
N VAL A 9 -17.70 7.05 79.14
CA VAL A 9 -17.30 5.71 78.64
C VAL A 9 -17.49 4.67 79.80
N PRO A 10 -16.64 3.65 80.17
CA PRO A 10 -15.34 3.14 79.68
C PRO A 10 -15.26 1.61 79.40
N LEU A 11 -14.02 1.18 79.14
CA LEU A 11 -13.48 -0.18 78.92
C LEU A 11 -13.94 -1.30 79.90
N SER A 12 -14.11 -2.52 79.39
CA SER A 12 -13.03 -3.53 79.31
C SER A 12 -13.52 -4.94 78.89
N LEU A 13 -12.57 -5.88 78.69
CA LEU A 13 -12.75 -7.35 78.58
C LEU A 13 -13.58 -7.93 77.40
N LEU A 14 -12.90 -8.30 76.29
CA LEU A 14 -12.66 -9.70 75.87
C LEU A 14 -12.04 -9.81 74.45
N ARG A 15 -11.21 -10.83 74.23
CA ARG A 15 -10.52 -11.19 72.96
C ARG A 15 -9.94 -12.62 73.12
N PRO A 16 -9.72 -13.43 72.07
CA PRO A 16 -10.26 -13.45 70.70
C PRO A 16 -11.31 -14.58 70.52
N PRO A 17 -11.68 -14.95 69.27
CA PRO A 17 -11.01 -16.15 68.73
C PRO A 17 -10.53 -16.04 67.26
N GLN A 18 -9.58 -16.93 66.96
CA GLN A 18 -9.09 -17.46 65.67
C GLN A 18 -9.50 -16.80 64.34
N ALA A 19 -8.49 -16.49 63.52
CA ALA A 19 -8.66 -16.04 62.14
C ALA A 19 -9.00 -17.22 61.19
N ALA A 20 -10.06 -17.07 60.40
CA ALA A 20 -10.29 -17.89 59.22
C ALA A 20 -9.48 -17.33 58.04
N ALA A 21 -8.55 -18.12 57.51
CA ALA A 21 -7.75 -17.73 56.35
C ALA A 21 -8.60 -17.82 55.07
N ALA A 22 -9.27 -16.73 54.70
CA ALA A 22 -9.90 -16.60 53.39
C ALA A 22 -8.82 -16.66 52.31
N SER A 23 -8.88 -17.68 51.45
CA SER A 23 -7.89 -17.89 50.39
C SER A 23 -7.94 -16.75 49.38
N LEU A 24 -6.91 -15.90 49.40
CA LEU A 24 -6.63 -14.95 48.33
C LEU A 24 -6.25 -15.74 47.07
N ARG A 25 -7.27 -16.10 46.27
CA ARG A 25 -7.06 -16.53 44.89
C ARG A 25 -6.31 -15.42 44.17
N SER A 26 -5.05 -15.68 43.84
CA SER A 26 -4.22 -14.78 43.05
C SER A 26 -4.88 -14.55 41.69
N VAL A 27 -5.39 -13.34 41.46
CA VAL A 27 -5.79 -12.89 40.13
C VAL A 27 -4.54 -12.99 39.22
N PRO A 28 -4.62 -13.66 38.06
CA PRO A 28 -3.47 -13.75 37.16
C PRO A 28 -3.01 -12.35 36.71
N LYS A 29 -1.84 -11.92 37.18
CA LYS A 29 -1.17 -10.69 36.71
C LYS A 29 -0.50 -10.95 35.36
N GLN A 30 -1.30 -11.24 34.33
CA GLN A 30 -0.78 -11.45 32.99
C GLN A 30 -1.75 -11.00 31.89
N LEU A 31 -2.21 -9.75 32.01
CA LEU A 31 -2.63 -8.95 30.86
C LEU A 31 -1.46 -8.05 30.42
N CYS A 32 -0.33 -8.69 30.12
CA CYS A 32 0.70 -8.04 29.31
C CYS A 32 0.22 -8.08 27.86
N ASN A 33 -0.01 -6.92 27.24
CA ASN A 33 -0.18 -6.85 25.79
C ASN A 33 1.18 -7.21 25.15
N SER A 34 1.36 -8.49 24.85
CA SER A 34 2.47 -8.98 24.04
C SER A 34 2.27 -8.46 22.62
N PHE A 35 2.87 -7.32 22.31
CA PHE A 35 2.99 -6.85 20.92
C PHE A 35 3.54 -7.98 20.07
N SER A 36 2.84 -8.32 18.99
CA SER A 36 3.22 -9.41 18.10
C SER A 36 4.68 -9.22 17.66
N SER A 37 5.51 -10.22 17.94
CA SER A 37 6.94 -10.28 17.57
C SER A 37 7.17 -10.13 16.06
N PHE A 38 6.12 -10.31 15.27
CA PHE A 38 6.15 -10.37 13.83
C PHE A 38 5.02 -9.57 13.18
N GLY A 39 5.20 -9.28 11.89
CA GLY A 39 4.14 -8.75 11.02
C GLY A 39 4.17 -9.41 9.65
N ILE A 40 3.04 -9.35 8.93
CA ILE A 40 2.87 -10.02 7.63
C ILE A 40 2.60 -8.98 6.54
N ALA A 41 3.33 -9.08 5.43
CA ALA A 41 3.04 -8.38 4.18
C ALA A 41 2.58 -9.39 3.12
N PHE A 42 1.38 -9.19 2.58
CA PHE A 42 0.84 -10.02 1.50
C PHE A 42 0.98 -9.28 0.16
N ASP A 43 1.43 -9.96 -0.89
CA ASP A 43 1.10 -9.50 -2.24
C ASP A 43 -0.41 -9.58 -2.49
N ILE A 44 -0.93 -8.81 -3.44
CA ILE A 44 -2.36 -8.89 -3.78
C ILE A 44 -2.56 -9.81 -4.97
N ASP A 45 -1.98 -9.41 -6.09
CA ASP A 45 -2.16 -10.04 -7.39
C ASP A 45 -1.33 -11.33 -7.44
N GLY A 46 -1.94 -12.44 -7.86
CA GLY A 46 -1.28 -13.75 -7.85
C GLY A 46 -1.32 -14.47 -6.49
N VAL A 47 -1.50 -13.76 -5.37
CA VAL A 47 -1.50 -14.33 -4.01
C VAL A 47 -2.88 -14.29 -3.33
N ILE A 48 -3.43 -13.11 -3.07
CA ILE A 48 -4.71 -12.92 -2.37
C ILE A 48 -5.88 -12.98 -3.36
N LEU A 49 -5.69 -12.36 -4.54
CA LEU A 49 -6.63 -12.28 -5.65
C LEU A 49 -5.99 -12.77 -6.96
N ARG A 50 -6.81 -13.39 -7.80
CA ARG A 50 -6.53 -13.63 -9.23
C ARG A 50 -7.53 -12.80 -10.03
N GLY A 51 -7.14 -11.58 -10.37
CA GLY A 51 -8.07 -10.56 -10.88
C GLY A 51 -9.01 -10.07 -9.78
N THR A 52 -10.31 -10.33 -9.90
CA THR A 52 -11.32 -10.03 -8.85
C THR A 52 -11.67 -11.24 -7.98
N THR A 53 -11.15 -12.44 -8.27
CA THR A 53 -11.50 -13.67 -7.56
C THR A 53 -10.49 -13.97 -6.44
N PRO A 54 -10.92 -14.11 -5.17
CA PRO A 54 -10.05 -14.59 -4.09
C PRO A 54 -9.55 -16.03 -4.33
N ILE A 55 -8.27 -16.27 -4.08
CA ILE A 55 -7.57 -17.55 -4.29
C ILE A 55 -6.81 -17.99 -3.04
N GLY A 56 -6.22 -19.19 -3.06
CA GLY A 56 -5.32 -19.67 -1.99
C GLY A 56 -5.95 -19.70 -0.58
N ASN A 57 -7.27 -19.89 -0.50
CA ASN A 57 -8.08 -19.75 0.73
C ASN A 57 -7.92 -18.39 1.45
N SER A 58 -7.54 -17.31 0.75
CA SER A 58 -7.21 -15.99 1.35
C SER A 58 -8.28 -15.43 2.29
N ARG A 59 -9.58 -15.65 1.99
CA ARG A 59 -10.72 -15.35 2.88
C ARG A 59 -10.62 -16.00 4.27
N ARG A 60 -10.19 -17.26 4.33
CA ARG A 60 -10.05 -18.04 5.57
C ARG A 60 -8.71 -17.75 6.24
N ALA A 61 -7.64 -17.59 5.45
CA ALA A 61 -6.31 -17.18 5.92
C ALA A 61 -6.36 -15.83 6.67
N LEU A 62 -6.89 -14.79 6.04
CA LEU A 62 -6.97 -13.45 6.64
C LEU A 62 -7.90 -13.41 7.85
N ARG A 63 -8.99 -14.19 7.87
CA ARG A 63 -9.89 -14.26 9.03
C ARG A 63 -9.19 -14.73 10.31
N ARG A 64 -8.16 -15.59 10.21
CA ARG A 64 -7.35 -16.02 11.37
C ARG A 64 -6.46 -14.92 11.95
N LEU A 65 -6.28 -13.80 11.25
CA LEU A 65 -5.50 -12.65 11.73
C LEU A 65 -6.34 -11.67 12.57
N TYR A 66 -7.65 -11.92 12.70
CA TYR A 66 -8.58 -11.18 13.56
C TYR A 66 -9.04 -12.05 14.73
N ASP A 67 -9.49 -11.42 15.80
CA ASP A 67 -10.16 -12.09 16.92
C ASP A 67 -11.69 -12.20 16.74
N ASP A 68 -12.37 -12.84 17.69
CA ASP A 68 -13.83 -13.01 17.70
C ASP A 68 -14.61 -11.68 17.81
N SER A 69 -13.95 -10.57 18.19
CA SER A 69 -14.55 -9.23 18.19
C SER A 69 -14.41 -8.49 16.85
N GLY A 70 -13.64 -9.05 15.91
CA GLY A 70 -13.29 -8.41 14.65
C GLY A 70 -12.15 -7.39 14.76
N ALA A 71 -11.38 -7.39 15.85
CA ALA A 71 -10.16 -6.62 15.97
C ALA A 71 -8.98 -7.36 15.34
N MET A 72 -7.98 -6.65 14.81
CA MET A 72 -6.81 -7.25 14.18
C MET A 72 -5.82 -7.71 15.27
N ASN A 73 -5.67 -9.02 15.41
CA ASN A 73 -4.81 -9.68 16.40
C ASN A 73 -3.35 -9.80 15.90
N THR A 74 -3.17 -10.13 14.61
CA THR A 74 -1.85 -10.16 13.96
C THR A 74 -1.69 -8.95 13.03
N PRO A 75 -0.65 -8.12 13.16
CA PRO A 75 -0.46 -6.95 12.31
C PRO A 75 -0.10 -7.36 10.88
N PHE A 76 -0.93 -6.95 9.91
CA PHE A 76 -0.68 -7.23 8.50
C PHE A 76 -1.04 -6.06 7.57
N LEU A 77 -0.41 -6.06 6.39
CA LEU A 77 -0.74 -5.18 5.26
C LEU A 77 -0.65 -5.92 3.92
N PHE A 78 -1.16 -5.27 2.88
CA PHE A 78 -1.00 -5.65 1.48
C PHE A 78 0.05 -4.77 0.81
N LEU A 79 0.94 -5.36 0.01
CA LEU A 79 2.06 -4.72 -0.65
C LEU A 79 2.11 -5.15 -2.12
N THR A 80 1.33 -4.48 -2.98
CA THR A 80 1.33 -4.71 -4.43
C THR A 80 2.13 -3.61 -5.16
N ASN A 81 2.71 -3.96 -6.30
CA ASN A 81 3.24 -2.98 -7.25
C ASN A 81 2.13 -2.40 -8.15
N GLY A 82 0.97 -3.08 -8.21
CA GLY A 82 -0.23 -2.60 -8.86
C GLY A 82 -0.74 -1.29 -8.25
N GLY A 83 -1.59 -0.60 -9.00
CA GLY A 83 -2.05 0.74 -8.65
C GLY A 83 -3.12 1.27 -9.59
N GLY A 84 -3.51 2.52 -9.35
CA GLY A 84 -4.41 3.29 -10.22
C GLY A 84 -5.67 3.84 -9.54
N ILE A 85 -5.93 3.44 -8.30
CA ILE A 85 -7.01 4.00 -7.47
C ILE A 85 -6.49 4.27 -6.05
N PRO A 86 -7.11 5.19 -5.28
CA PRO A 86 -6.69 5.48 -3.91
C PRO A 86 -6.76 4.26 -2.99
N GLU A 87 -5.85 4.20 -2.01
CA GLU A 87 -5.79 3.09 -1.03
C GLU A 87 -7.09 2.96 -0.23
N SER A 88 -7.81 4.07 -0.04
CA SER A 88 -9.14 4.14 0.58
C SER A 88 -10.17 3.28 -0.17
N ARG A 89 -10.23 3.41 -1.50
CA ARG A 89 -11.13 2.62 -2.35
C ARG A 89 -10.66 1.17 -2.46
N ARG A 90 -9.36 0.94 -2.65
CA ARG A 90 -8.81 -0.42 -2.76
C ARG A 90 -9.00 -1.23 -1.46
N ALA A 91 -8.91 -0.59 -0.30
CA ALA A 91 -9.22 -1.24 0.99
C ALA A 91 -10.71 -1.62 1.12
N SER A 92 -11.63 -0.83 0.56
CA SER A 92 -13.06 -1.20 0.51
C SER A 92 -13.27 -2.41 -0.40
N GLU A 93 -12.75 -2.38 -1.64
CA GLU A 93 -12.83 -3.50 -2.59
C GLU A 93 -12.30 -4.80 -1.98
N LEU A 94 -11.14 -4.74 -1.32
CA LEU A 94 -10.54 -5.88 -0.63
C LEU A 94 -11.42 -6.35 0.54
N SER A 95 -12.01 -5.42 1.31
CA SER A 95 -12.91 -5.78 2.42
C SER A 95 -14.14 -6.55 1.95
N ASP A 96 -14.78 -6.08 0.88
CA ASP A 96 -15.97 -6.70 0.28
C ASP A 96 -15.64 -8.06 -0.36
N LEU A 97 -14.50 -8.15 -1.05
CA LEU A 97 -14.05 -9.41 -1.67
C LEU A 97 -13.60 -10.45 -0.65
N LEU A 98 -13.01 -10.05 0.49
CA LEU A 98 -12.36 -10.96 1.43
C LEU A 98 -13.20 -11.23 2.69
N GLY A 99 -14.21 -10.40 2.99
CA GLY A 99 -15.12 -10.58 4.13
C GLY A 99 -14.47 -10.31 5.48
N VAL A 100 -13.53 -9.36 5.52
CA VAL A 100 -12.82 -8.85 6.71
C VAL A 100 -12.60 -7.34 6.56
N LYS A 101 -12.55 -6.59 7.66
CA LYS A 101 -12.41 -5.13 7.62
C LYS A 101 -10.95 -4.73 7.38
N ILE A 102 -10.63 -4.24 6.20
CA ILE A 102 -9.29 -3.77 5.81
C ILE A 102 -9.26 -2.23 5.84
N LEU A 103 -8.24 -1.67 6.48
CA LEU A 103 -8.04 -0.21 6.55
C LEU A 103 -7.24 0.29 5.34
N ALA A 104 -7.46 1.55 4.95
CA ALA A 104 -6.64 2.22 3.92
C ALA A 104 -5.14 2.25 4.29
N SER A 105 -4.81 2.28 5.58
CA SER A 105 -3.44 2.19 6.10
C SER A 105 -2.83 0.79 6.03
N GLN A 106 -3.62 -0.25 5.74
CA GLN A 106 -3.15 -1.62 5.47
C GLN A 106 -2.93 -1.88 3.97
N VAL A 107 -3.15 -0.91 3.09
CA VAL A 107 -2.93 -1.07 1.65
C VAL A 107 -1.73 -0.22 1.24
N VAL A 108 -0.75 -0.86 0.61
CA VAL A 108 0.40 -0.20 -0.01
C VAL A 108 0.44 -0.63 -1.47
N GLN A 109 0.27 0.36 -2.35
CA GLN A 109 0.30 0.23 -3.81
C GLN A 109 1.60 0.84 -4.34
N GLY A 110 1.97 0.56 -5.60
CA GLY A 110 3.23 1.06 -6.18
C GLY A 110 3.38 2.59 -6.10
N HIS A 111 2.26 3.33 -6.12
CA HIS A 111 2.23 4.78 -6.00
C HIS A 111 2.26 5.33 -4.55
N SER A 112 2.00 4.51 -3.52
CA SER A 112 2.00 4.97 -2.11
C SER A 112 3.31 5.66 -1.65
N PRO A 113 4.52 5.27 -2.14
CA PRO A 113 5.76 6.03 -1.92
C PRO A 113 5.74 7.49 -2.37
N PHE A 114 4.93 7.88 -3.37
CA PHE A 114 4.87 9.26 -3.88
C PHE A 114 4.42 10.27 -2.82
N ARG A 115 3.73 9.84 -1.75
CA ARG A 115 3.44 10.65 -0.56
C ARG A 115 4.70 11.30 0.05
N THR A 116 5.89 10.68 -0.11
CA THR A 116 7.16 11.24 0.36
C THR A 116 7.67 12.42 -0.49
N LEU A 117 7.27 12.46 -1.77
CA LEU A 117 7.64 13.52 -2.71
C LEU A 117 6.75 14.77 -2.56
N LEU A 118 5.66 14.70 -1.78
CA LEU A 118 4.75 15.82 -1.52
C LEU A 118 5.49 17.10 -1.11
N LYS A 119 6.45 17.02 -0.17
CA LYS A 119 7.22 18.17 0.31
C LYS A 119 8.00 18.92 -0.79
N ARG A 120 8.25 18.29 -1.94
CA ARG A 120 8.94 18.87 -3.10
C ARG A 120 7.98 19.46 -4.15
N TYR A 121 6.72 19.03 -4.17
CA TYR A 121 5.79 19.29 -5.28
C TYR A 121 4.37 19.71 -4.87
N GLU A 122 4.06 19.86 -3.58
CA GLU A 122 2.72 20.14 -3.03
C GLU A 122 1.94 21.23 -3.78
N ASN A 123 2.60 22.33 -4.14
CA ASN A 123 2.01 23.49 -4.82
C ASN A 123 2.54 23.65 -6.27
N GLU A 124 3.29 22.69 -6.78
CA GLU A 124 3.88 22.68 -8.12
C GLU A 124 2.98 21.98 -9.13
N PHE A 125 3.07 22.36 -10.41
CA PHE A 125 2.27 21.73 -11.46
C PHE A 125 2.88 20.40 -11.89
N ILE A 126 2.10 19.31 -11.78
CA ILE A 126 2.56 17.95 -12.10
C ILE A 126 1.55 17.20 -12.97
N VAL A 127 2.06 16.33 -13.84
CA VAL A 127 1.25 15.46 -14.71
C VAL A 127 1.28 14.03 -14.16
N ALA A 128 0.11 13.41 -14.06
CA ALA A 128 -0.04 12.02 -13.60
C ALA A 128 -0.71 11.14 -14.67
N THR A 129 -0.13 9.97 -14.96
CA THR A 129 -0.72 8.98 -15.89
C THR A 129 -0.77 7.57 -15.33
N GLY A 130 -1.51 6.70 -16.03
CA GLY A 130 -1.79 5.32 -15.67
C GLY A 130 -3.29 5.00 -15.67
N LYS A 131 -3.63 3.70 -15.70
CA LYS A 131 -5.02 3.21 -15.56
C LYS A 131 -5.70 3.71 -14.27
N GLY A 132 -7.00 3.96 -14.36
CA GLY A 132 -7.83 4.38 -13.21
C GLY A 132 -7.91 5.90 -13.07
N GLU A 133 -7.60 6.41 -11.88
CA GLU A 133 -7.73 7.82 -11.49
C GLU A 133 -6.40 8.39 -10.96
N PRO A 134 -5.33 8.44 -11.79
CA PRO A 134 -3.98 8.81 -11.33
C PRO A 134 -3.91 10.22 -10.72
N ALA A 135 -4.71 11.17 -11.21
CA ALA A 135 -4.81 12.52 -10.65
C ALA A 135 -5.51 12.56 -9.27
N VAL A 136 -6.52 11.71 -9.04
CA VAL A 136 -7.22 11.62 -7.75
C VAL A 136 -6.31 11.02 -6.69
N VAL A 137 -5.55 9.97 -7.02
CA VAL A 137 -4.53 9.37 -6.14
C VAL A 137 -3.55 10.42 -5.63
N MET A 138 -2.97 11.22 -6.53
CA MET A 138 -2.03 12.28 -6.17
C MET A 138 -2.72 13.43 -5.40
N SER A 139 -3.99 13.71 -5.67
CA SER A 139 -4.76 14.72 -4.93
C SER A 139 -5.08 14.27 -3.49
N GLU A 140 -5.42 12.99 -3.26
CA GLU A 140 -5.57 12.42 -1.90
C GLU A 140 -4.24 12.41 -1.13
N TYR A 141 -3.09 12.43 -1.83
CA TYR A 141 -1.78 12.62 -1.21
C TYR A 141 -1.46 14.09 -0.85
N GLY A 142 -2.32 15.04 -1.23
CA GLY A 142 -2.19 16.46 -0.92
C GLY A 142 -1.49 17.31 -1.99
N PHE A 143 -1.18 16.76 -3.17
CA PHE A 143 -0.65 17.55 -4.29
C PHE A 143 -1.80 18.41 -4.86
N LYS A 144 -1.63 19.74 -4.88
CA LYS A 144 -2.74 20.68 -5.16
C LYS A 144 -2.92 21.05 -6.63
N ARG A 145 -1.93 20.78 -7.48
CA ARG A 145 -1.90 21.16 -8.91
C ARG A 145 -1.52 19.96 -9.77
N VAL A 146 -2.37 18.94 -9.72
CA VAL A 146 -2.26 17.73 -10.54
C VAL A 146 -3.22 17.85 -11.73
N ILE A 147 -2.76 17.42 -12.90
CA ILE A 147 -3.61 17.14 -14.06
C ILE A 147 -3.38 15.68 -14.50
N SER A 148 -4.41 15.02 -15.03
CA SER A 148 -4.19 13.72 -15.68
C SER A 148 -3.53 13.92 -17.05
N LEU A 149 -2.68 13.00 -17.51
CA LEU A 149 -2.05 13.13 -18.84
C LEU A 149 -3.09 13.18 -19.96
N GLU A 150 -4.21 12.46 -19.82
CA GLU A 150 -5.35 12.50 -20.75
C GLU A 150 -5.99 13.90 -20.84
N GLU A 151 -6.19 14.55 -19.70
CA GLU A 151 -6.76 15.90 -19.58
C GLU A 151 -5.77 17.01 -19.96
N TYR A 152 -4.47 16.76 -19.80
CA TYR A 152 -3.41 17.63 -20.31
C TYR A 152 -3.35 17.56 -21.84
N ALA A 153 -3.35 16.34 -22.41
CA ALA A 153 -3.33 16.12 -23.85
C ALA A 153 -4.56 16.71 -24.56
N SER A 154 -5.75 16.66 -23.94
CA SER A 154 -6.97 17.21 -24.54
C SER A 154 -6.96 18.74 -24.73
N GLN A 155 -6.05 19.48 -24.09
CA GLN A 155 -5.86 20.91 -24.31
C GLN A 155 -5.12 21.22 -25.62
N PHE A 156 -4.37 20.26 -26.17
CA PHE A 156 -3.47 20.47 -27.31
C PHE A 156 -3.99 19.77 -28.57
N LYS A 157 -4.45 20.55 -29.54
CA LYS A 157 -4.91 20.03 -30.84
C LYS A 157 -3.78 19.28 -31.53
N ASN A 158 -4.06 18.05 -31.97
CA ASN A 158 -3.16 17.16 -32.71
C ASN A 158 -1.91 16.67 -31.95
N ILE A 159 -1.82 16.82 -30.61
CA ILE A 159 -0.74 16.21 -29.81
C ILE A 159 -0.75 14.68 -29.89
N ASP A 160 -1.92 14.10 -30.17
CA ASP A 160 -2.11 12.70 -30.54
C ASP A 160 -2.71 12.64 -31.96
N PRO A 161 -1.88 12.57 -33.02
CA PRO A 161 -2.35 12.58 -34.41
C PRO A 161 -3.25 11.38 -34.77
N VAL A 162 -3.25 10.32 -33.96
CA VAL A 162 -4.05 9.11 -34.17
C VAL A 162 -5.28 9.03 -33.24
N ALA A 163 -5.55 10.06 -32.42
CA ALA A 163 -6.72 10.14 -31.54
C ALA A 163 -8.04 9.84 -32.26
N GLN A 164 -8.20 10.32 -33.51
CA GLN A 164 -9.40 10.10 -34.33
C GLN A 164 -9.70 8.62 -34.65
N TYR A 165 -8.74 7.71 -34.47
CA TYR A 165 -8.92 6.27 -34.65
C TYR A 165 -9.22 5.53 -33.32
N LYS A 166 -9.13 6.22 -32.18
CA LYS A 166 -9.30 5.63 -30.85
C LYS A 166 -10.78 5.59 -30.49
N ARG A 167 -11.35 4.38 -30.58
CA ARG A 167 -12.79 4.14 -30.38
C ARG A 167 -13.17 3.85 -28.93
N TRP A 168 -12.20 3.84 -28.00
CA TRP A 168 -12.49 3.94 -26.58
C TRP A 168 -12.64 5.43 -26.25
N THR A 169 -13.85 5.87 -25.90
CA THR A 169 -14.01 7.10 -25.15
C THR A 169 -14.09 6.76 -23.67
N THR A 170 -13.14 7.28 -22.89
CA THR A 170 -13.35 7.48 -21.46
C THR A 170 -14.68 8.23 -21.30
N ASN A 171 -15.51 7.90 -20.30
CA ASN A 171 -16.92 8.30 -20.21
C ASN A 171 -17.22 9.83 -20.08
N GLN A 172 -16.28 10.70 -20.45
CA GLN A 172 -16.42 12.15 -20.47
C GLN A 172 -17.49 12.65 -21.45
N GLU A 173 -17.72 12.00 -22.60
CA GLU A 173 -18.74 12.46 -23.58
C GLU A 173 -20.16 12.57 -23.00
N LEU A 174 -20.51 11.70 -22.05
CA LEU A 174 -21.79 11.71 -21.32
C LEU A 174 -21.84 12.71 -20.15
N ASN A 175 -20.69 13.25 -19.72
CA ASN A 175 -20.58 14.21 -18.62
C ASN A 175 -20.36 15.65 -19.10
N CYS A 176 -19.56 15.86 -20.16
CA CYS A 176 -19.33 17.16 -20.80
C CYS A 176 -20.63 17.78 -21.35
N SER A 177 -21.64 16.96 -21.63
CA SER A 177 -22.96 17.35 -22.13
C SER A 177 -24.00 17.60 -21.02
N ARG A 178 -23.67 17.39 -19.73
CA ARG A 178 -24.62 17.55 -18.59
C ARG A 178 -24.10 18.30 -17.37
N ASN A 179 -22.79 18.42 -17.19
CA ASN A 179 -22.17 19.06 -16.01
C ASN A 179 -21.39 20.35 -16.36
N SER A 180 -21.81 21.09 -17.40
CA SER A 180 -21.22 22.40 -17.77
C SER A 180 -21.45 23.51 -16.74
N GLU A 181 -22.21 23.23 -15.67
CA GLU A 181 -22.39 24.09 -14.52
C GLU A 181 -22.07 23.32 -13.23
N LYS A 182 -21.28 23.93 -12.32
CA LYS A 182 -21.00 23.47 -10.94
C LYS A 182 -19.96 22.36 -10.72
N ILE A 183 -18.99 22.17 -11.63
CA ILE A 183 -17.61 21.95 -11.18
C ILE A 183 -16.85 23.23 -11.51
N ALA A 184 -16.10 23.75 -10.52
CA ALA A 184 -15.27 24.93 -10.75
C ALA A 184 -14.10 24.54 -11.66
N SER A 185 -14.22 24.85 -12.95
CA SER A 185 -13.12 24.72 -13.91
C SER A 185 -12.04 25.75 -13.54
N SER A 186 -11.17 25.38 -12.61
CA SER A 186 -9.86 26.00 -12.47
C SER A 186 -9.19 25.90 -13.83
N HIS A 187 -9.07 27.02 -14.54
CA HIS A 187 -8.33 27.06 -15.79
C HIS A 187 -6.87 26.72 -15.48
N ILE A 188 -6.52 25.45 -15.67
CA ILE A 188 -5.14 24.99 -15.66
C ILE A 188 -4.53 25.52 -16.95
N ASP A 189 -3.99 26.73 -16.85
CA ASP A 189 -3.25 27.39 -17.92
C ASP A 189 -2.06 26.50 -18.28
N CYS A 190 -2.13 25.85 -19.44
CA CYS A 190 -1.13 24.88 -19.87
C CYS A 190 0.15 25.51 -20.43
N SER A 191 0.31 26.84 -20.34
CA SER A 191 1.63 27.48 -20.35
C SER A 191 2.44 27.23 -19.06
N GLN A 192 1.80 26.73 -18.00
CA GLN A 192 2.45 26.42 -16.73
C GLN A 192 3.44 25.26 -16.89
N LYS A 193 4.69 25.52 -16.48
CA LYS A 193 5.80 24.56 -16.55
C LYS A 193 5.56 23.34 -15.67
N VAL A 194 5.39 22.18 -16.28
CA VAL A 194 5.32 20.87 -15.63
C VAL A 194 6.62 20.60 -14.89
N LYS A 195 6.56 20.38 -13.57
CA LYS A 195 7.74 20.24 -12.70
C LYS A 195 8.15 18.78 -12.45
N ALA A 196 7.25 17.84 -12.70
CA ALA A 196 7.51 16.40 -12.68
C ALA A 196 6.36 15.65 -13.36
N ALA A 197 6.68 14.46 -13.87
CA ALA A 197 5.72 13.51 -14.41
C ALA A 197 5.70 12.23 -13.55
N PHE A 198 4.50 11.67 -13.33
CA PHE A 198 4.28 10.51 -12.48
C PHE A 198 3.51 9.43 -13.25
N VAL A 199 4.14 8.27 -13.45
CA VAL A 199 3.48 7.06 -13.93
C VAL A 199 3.00 6.30 -12.69
N VAL A 200 1.73 6.50 -12.35
CA VAL A 200 1.07 6.05 -11.12
C VAL A 200 0.69 4.56 -11.21
N SER A 201 0.39 4.09 -12.41
CA SER A 201 -0.05 2.73 -12.71
C SER A 201 0.16 2.44 -14.20
N ASP A 202 -0.05 1.20 -14.65
CA ASP A 202 0.18 0.81 -16.05
C ASP A 202 -0.64 1.69 -17.02
N PRO A 203 -0.01 2.37 -17.99
CA PRO A 203 -0.72 3.18 -18.99
C PRO A 203 -1.63 2.37 -19.91
N VAL A 204 -2.78 2.96 -20.25
CA VAL A 204 -3.80 2.34 -21.12
C VAL A 204 -3.51 2.61 -22.60
N ASP A 205 -3.05 3.82 -22.93
CA ASP A 205 -2.80 4.29 -24.29
C ASP A 205 -1.33 4.63 -24.46
N TRP A 206 -0.49 3.61 -24.69
CA TRP A 206 0.96 3.78 -24.78
C TRP A 206 1.37 4.74 -25.90
N GLY A 207 0.61 4.83 -26.99
CA GLY A 207 0.92 5.71 -28.11
C GLY A 207 0.80 7.19 -27.74
N ARG A 208 -0.34 7.57 -27.12
CA ARG A 208 -0.53 8.93 -26.59
C ARG A 208 0.43 9.21 -25.44
N ASP A 209 0.52 8.30 -24.47
CA ASP A 209 1.27 8.54 -23.25
C ASP A 209 2.78 8.64 -23.50
N ILE A 210 3.35 7.86 -24.44
CA ILE A 210 4.75 8.03 -24.85
C ILE A 210 4.97 9.35 -25.58
N GLN A 211 4.11 9.73 -26.52
CA GLN A 211 4.21 10.99 -27.26
C GLN A 211 4.19 12.19 -26.30
N VAL A 212 3.15 12.30 -25.48
CA VAL A 212 2.96 13.42 -24.54
C VAL A 212 4.05 13.46 -23.47
N LEU A 213 4.53 12.31 -22.97
CA LEU A 213 5.69 12.31 -22.06
C LEU A 213 6.96 12.77 -22.77
N CYS A 214 7.25 12.29 -23.98
CA CYS A 214 8.40 12.77 -24.75
C CYS A 214 8.37 14.28 -24.95
N ASP A 215 7.21 14.85 -25.32
CA ASP A 215 7.06 16.29 -25.54
C ASP A 215 7.23 17.10 -24.24
N ILE A 216 6.68 16.64 -23.11
CA ILE A 216 6.90 17.23 -21.76
C ILE A 216 8.38 17.16 -21.37
N LEU A 217 9.03 16.01 -21.58
CA LEU A 217 10.37 15.73 -21.08
C LEU A 217 11.46 16.45 -21.89
N THR A 218 11.32 16.52 -23.21
CA THR A 218 12.27 17.22 -24.10
C THR A 218 12.14 18.74 -24.05
N SER A 219 10.92 19.27 -23.84
CA SER A 219 10.69 20.72 -23.69
C SER A 219 11.05 21.27 -22.31
N GLY A 220 11.51 20.43 -21.38
CA GLY A 220 11.72 20.84 -19.99
C GLY A 220 10.42 21.14 -19.23
N GLY A 221 9.26 20.79 -19.78
CA GLY A 221 7.94 20.93 -19.15
C GLY A 221 7.05 22.07 -19.67
N VAL A 222 7.41 22.78 -20.74
CA VAL A 222 6.53 23.76 -21.41
C VAL A 222 6.47 23.43 -22.90
N LEU A 223 5.34 22.88 -23.36
CA LEU A 223 5.21 22.44 -24.76
C LEU A 223 5.48 23.59 -25.74
N GLY A 224 6.45 23.38 -26.63
CA GLY A 224 6.95 24.37 -27.59
C GLY A 224 8.26 25.07 -27.19
N GLU A 225 8.76 24.90 -25.95
CA GLU A 225 10.16 25.21 -25.65
C GLU A 225 11.08 24.10 -26.21
N GLU A 226 12.18 24.47 -26.87
CA GLU A 226 13.21 23.52 -27.32
C GLU A 226 14.34 23.38 -26.28
N ASN A 227 14.89 22.17 -26.14
CA ASN A 227 16.11 21.89 -25.36
C ASN A 227 16.06 22.29 -23.88
N GLY A 228 14.90 22.15 -23.24
CA GLY A 228 14.75 22.34 -21.80
C GLY A 228 15.48 21.28 -20.97
N GLN A 229 15.77 21.57 -19.70
CA GLN A 229 16.26 20.52 -18.78
C GLN A 229 15.09 19.63 -18.37
N GLN A 230 15.24 18.31 -18.58
CA GLN A 230 14.21 17.30 -18.35
C GLN A 230 13.58 17.40 -16.94
N PRO A 231 12.25 17.46 -16.81
CA PRO A 231 11.57 17.31 -15.52
C PRO A 231 11.81 15.90 -14.97
N PRO A 232 11.90 15.72 -13.63
CA PRO A 232 11.95 14.40 -13.02
C PRO A 232 10.74 13.53 -13.36
N LEU A 233 11.01 12.30 -13.79
CA LEU A 233 10.03 11.27 -14.12
C LEU A 233 10.05 10.16 -13.05
N TYR A 234 8.89 9.88 -12.46
CA TYR A 234 8.74 8.87 -11.41
C TYR A 234 7.81 7.73 -11.84
N PHE A 235 8.24 6.48 -11.63
CA PHE A 235 7.45 5.27 -11.89
C PHE A 235 7.06 4.59 -10.58
N ALA A 236 5.79 4.16 -10.47
CA ALA A 236 5.28 3.47 -9.29
C ALA A 236 5.84 2.04 -9.13
N ALA A 237 6.22 1.37 -10.21
CA ALA A 237 6.97 0.11 -10.20
C ALA A 237 7.74 -0.08 -11.53
N ASP A 238 8.61 -1.09 -11.60
CA ASP A 238 9.45 -1.43 -12.76
C ASP A 238 9.23 -2.88 -13.24
N ASP A 239 8.06 -3.44 -12.97
CA ASP A 239 7.76 -4.83 -13.33
C ASP A 239 7.66 -4.98 -14.84
N LEU A 240 8.60 -5.71 -15.44
CA LEU A 240 8.56 -6.05 -16.86
C LEU A 240 7.30 -6.88 -17.18
N GLN A 241 6.96 -7.83 -16.31
CA GLN A 241 5.85 -8.77 -16.48
C GLN A 241 5.11 -9.04 -15.17
N TYR A 242 3.80 -9.31 -15.27
CA TYR A 242 2.92 -9.72 -14.17
C TYR A 242 1.86 -10.72 -14.66
N GLN A 243 1.31 -11.54 -13.76
CA GLN A 243 0.33 -12.56 -14.13
C GLN A 243 -1.11 -12.03 -14.16
N VAL A 244 -1.90 -12.46 -15.15
CA VAL A 244 -3.32 -12.11 -15.30
C VAL A 244 -4.19 -13.37 -15.24
N SER A 245 -5.43 -13.23 -14.77
CA SER A 245 -6.28 -14.30 -14.24
C SER A 245 -6.73 -15.40 -15.20
N CYS A 246 -6.47 -15.31 -16.51
CA CYS A 246 -7.15 -16.12 -17.53
C CYS A 246 -6.28 -16.66 -18.68
N ILE A 247 -4.97 -16.36 -18.73
CA ILE A 247 -4.10 -16.81 -19.82
C ILE A 247 -2.75 -17.27 -19.23
N PRO A 248 -2.16 -18.41 -19.64
CA PRO A 248 -0.96 -18.97 -18.99
C PRO A 248 0.27 -18.05 -19.01
N SER A 249 0.54 -17.41 -20.16
CA SER A 249 1.70 -16.51 -20.31
C SER A 249 1.51 -15.20 -19.56
N GLU A 250 2.59 -14.67 -18.98
CA GLU A 250 2.64 -13.37 -18.28
C GLU A 250 2.27 -12.19 -19.19
N ARG A 251 1.92 -11.03 -18.60
CA ARG A 251 1.57 -9.79 -19.32
C ARG A 251 2.57 -8.68 -19.04
N LEU A 252 2.87 -7.90 -20.06
CA LEU A 252 3.75 -6.74 -19.98
C LEU A 252 3.20 -5.69 -19.00
N GLY A 253 4.00 -5.32 -18.00
CA GLY A 253 3.67 -4.31 -16.99
C GLY A 253 4.31 -2.94 -17.26
N MET A 254 4.21 -2.06 -16.27
CA MET A 254 4.79 -0.72 -16.29
C MET A 254 6.30 -0.67 -16.59
N GLY A 255 7.10 -1.69 -16.26
CA GLY A 255 8.51 -1.79 -16.66
C GLY A 255 8.70 -1.94 -18.18
N ALA A 256 7.78 -2.63 -18.86
CA ALA A 256 7.79 -2.71 -20.32
C ALA A 256 7.35 -1.38 -20.97
N PHE A 257 6.40 -0.65 -20.38
CA PHE A 257 6.06 0.72 -20.80
C PHE A 257 7.27 1.66 -20.63
N ARG A 258 7.98 1.56 -19.50
CA ARG A 258 9.21 2.33 -19.24
C ARG A 258 10.26 2.08 -20.32
N ILE A 259 10.53 0.82 -20.66
CA ILE A 259 11.48 0.45 -21.73
C ILE A 259 11.03 1.02 -23.09
N ALA A 260 9.73 1.01 -23.39
CA ALA A 260 9.21 1.60 -24.62
C ALA A 260 9.41 3.12 -24.67
N LEU A 261 9.10 3.85 -23.58
CA LEU A 261 9.34 5.29 -23.46
C LEU A 261 10.85 5.62 -23.56
N GLU A 262 11.69 4.91 -22.81
CA GLU A 262 13.15 5.05 -22.83
C GLU A 262 13.73 4.83 -24.23
N SER A 263 13.27 3.80 -24.95
CA SER A 263 13.73 3.48 -26.30
C SER A 263 13.33 4.53 -27.35
N VAL A 264 12.17 5.18 -27.18
CA VAL A 264 11.73 6.28 -28.05
C VAL A 264 12.46 7.57 -27.69
N PHE A 265 12.49 7.95 -26.41
CA PHE A 265 13.13 9.17 -25.91
C PHE A 265 14.62 9.23 -26.28
N ASN A 266 15.37 8.16 -25.98
CA ASN A 266 16.80 8.04 -26.29
C ASN A 266 17.10 7.99 -27.81
N ARG A 267 16.07 7.97 -28.67
CA ARG A 267 16.19 8.00 -30.13
C ARG A 267 15.85 9.36 -30.75
N ILE A 268 15.18 10.24 -30.00
CA ILE A 268 14.78 11.59 -30.44
C ILE A 268 15.44 12.73 -29.64
N HIS A 269 16.12 12.41 -28.53
CA HIS A 269 16.81 13.38 -27.68
C HIS A 269 18.27 12.95 -27.43
N ASP A 270 19.18 13.92 -27.36
CA ASP A 270 20.64 13.68 -27.24
C ASP A 270 21.07 13.18 -25.85
N LYS A 271 20.23 13.39 -24.82
CA LYS A 271 20.46 12.89 -23.45
C LYS A 271 19.62 11.64 -23.20
N PRO A 272 20.14 10.64 -22.46
CA PRO A 272 19.34 9.50 -22.03
C PRO A 272 18.24 9.92 -21.04
N LEU A 273 17.14 9.17 -21.01
CA LEU A 273 16.01 9.39 -20.11
C LEU A 273 16.42 9.25 -18.63
N GLU A 274 16.33 10.34 -17.87
CA GLU A 274 16.51 10.31 -16.41
C GLU A 274 15.18 10.00 -15.71
N TYR A 275 15.12 8.92 -14.92
CA TYR A 275 13.92 8.53 -14.18
C TYR A 275 14.23 7.97 -12.78
N THR A 276 13.20 7.72 -11.99
CA THR A 276 13.29 7.01 -10.70
C THR A 276 12.11 6.05 -10.54
N SER A 277 12.39 4.75 -10.42
CA SER A 277 11.38 3.72 -10.14
C SER A 277 11.27 3.38 -8.65
N PHE A 278 10.02 3.28 -8.18
CA PHE A 278 9.64 2.70 -6.89
C PHE A 278 9.18 1.24 -7.12
N GLY A 279 8.31 0.73 -6.24
CA GLY A 279 7.86 -0.67 -6.27
C GLY A 279 8.91 -1.67 -5.77
N LYS A 280 8.45 -2.89 -5.50
CA LYS A 280 9.31 -4.07 -5.28
C LYS A 280 10.16 -4.31 -6.55
N PRO A 281 11.41 -4.80 -6.44
CA PRO A 281 12.09 -5.25 -5.22
C PRO A 281 12.87 -4.15 -4.46
N ASN A 282 12.60 -2.86 -4.68
CA ASN A 282 13.36 -1.77 -4.05
C ASN A 282 13.31 -1.84 -2.50
N PRO A 283 14.46 -1.91 -1.78
CA PRO A 283 14.50 -2.01 -0.31
C PRO A 283 13.74 -0.89 0.43
N PHE A 284 13.62 0.29 -0.18
CA PHE A 284 12.84 1.41 0.37
C PHE A 284 11.37 1.06 0.59
N VAL A 285 10.79 0.27 -0.32
CA VAL A 285 9.36 -0.11 -0.28
C VAL A 285 9.08 -1.04 0.90
N PHE A 286 9.93 -2.04 1.13
CA PHE A 286 9.82 -2.93 2.30
C PHE A 286 10.05 -2.19 3.62
N SER A 287 11.01 -1.26 3.67
CA SER A 287 11.28 -0.46 4.87
C SER A 287 10.13 0.53 5.18
N ASN A 288 9.44 1.04 4.16
CA ASN A 288 8.21 1.81 4.35
C ASN A 288 7.02 0.94 4.80
N ALA A 289 6.86 -0.26 4.24
CA ALA A 289 5.85 -1.23 4.67
C ALA A 289 6.04 -1.65 6.14
N GLU A 290 7.28 -1.92 6.55
CA GLU A 290 7.66 -2.17 7.95
C GLU A 290 7.26 -1.02 8.88
N ARG A 291 7.58 0.24 8.51
CA ARG A 291 7.17 1.42 9.28
C ARG A 291 5.64 1.53 9.41
N ILE A 292 4.89 1.18 8.35
CA ILE A 292 3.43 1.16 8.37
C ILE A 292 2.91 0.08 9.32
N LEU A 293 3.45 -1.14 9.28
CA LEU A 293 3.10 -2.21 10.23
C LEU A 293 3.35 -1.80 11.69
N ARG A 294 4.47 -1.11 11.98
CA ARG A 294 4.77 -0.59 13.33
C ARG A 294 3.74 0.44 13.79
N HIS A 295 3.25 1.31 12.90
CA HIS A 295 2.18 2.26 13.24
C HIS A 295 0.82 1.57 13.43
N LEU A 296 0.49 0.54 12.64
CA LEU A 296 -0.76 -0.21 12.78
C LEU A 296 -0.90 -0.85 14.18
N LEU A 297 0.19 -1.36 14.76
CA LEU A 297 0.22 -1.84 16.16
C LEU A 297 -0.15 -0.77 17.20
N GLN A 298 0.19 0.50 16.95
CA GLN A 298 -0.14 1.60 17.87
C GLN A 298 -1.65 1.85 17.91
N PHE A 299 -2.31 1.83 16.75
CA PHE A 299 -3.75 2.12 16.65
C PHE A 299 -4.66 0.97 17.14
N SER A 300 -4.17 -0.27 17.17
CA SER A 300 -4.89 -1.39 17.81
C SER A 300 -4.88 -1.33 19.36
N SER A 301 -4.16 -0.39 19.98
CA SER A 301 -4.00 -0.32 21.45
C SER A 301 -4.92 0.74 22.10
N PRO A 302 -6.01 0.36 22.78
CA PRO A 302 -6.87 1.31 23.49
C PRO A 302 -6.21 1.78 24.81
N GLY A 303 -5.36 2.82 24.75
CA GLY A 303 -4.77 3.38 25.97
C GLY A 303 -3.95 4.68 25.83
N ASN A 304 -3.04 4.76 24.85
CA ASN A 304 -2.03 5.83 24.82
C ASN A 304 -2.25 6.86 23.70
N VAL A 305 -3.07 7.87 23.98
CA VAL A 305 -3.05 9.14 23.23
C VAL A 305 -2.09 10.10 23.94
N GLY A 306 -0.87 10.25 23.40
CA GLY A 306 0.05 11.31 23.81
C GLY A 306 1.38 10.84 24.41
N MET A 307 2.30 10.40 23.56
CA MET A 307 3.70 10.83 23.67
C MET A 307 4.39 10.71 22.30
N GLU A 308 5.08 11.77 21.90
CA GLU A 308 6.02 11.70 20.77
C GLU A 308 7.30 10.99 21.22
N ASP A 309 7.98 10.35 20.26
CA ASP A 309 9.31 9.73 20.41
C ASP A 309 9.46 8.58 21.45
N VAL A 310 8.40 7.82 21.70
CA VAL A 310 8.55 6.43 22.20
C VAL A 310 9.05 5.57 21.03
N SER A 311 10.28 5.05 21.15
CA SER A 311 10.89 4.17 20.14
C SER A 311 9.97 2.99 19.79
N LEU A 312 9.41 2.99 18.58
CA LEU A 312 8.41 1.98 18.18
C LEU A 312 9.03 0.57 18.26
N PRO A 313 8.30 -0.41 18.82
CA PRO A 313 8.74 -1.80 18.83
C PRO A 313 9.21 -2.25 17.44
N SER A 314 10.43 -2.78 17.38
CA SER A 314 10.90 -3.46 16.17
C SER A 314 10.28 -4.84 16.13
N PHE A 315 9.78 -5.23 14.96
CA PHE A 315 9.52 -6.64 14.71
C PHE A 315 10.83 -7.43 14.83
N LYS A 316 10.76 -8.62 15.45
CA LYS A 316 11.81 -9.64 15.38
C LYS A 316 11.82 -10.29 13.99
N THR A 317 10.64 -10.49 13.40
CA THR A 317 10.45 -11.17 12.12
C THR A 317 9.47 -10.41 11.22
N LEU A 318 9.74 -10.32 9.92
CA LEU A 318 8.74 -9.89 8.94
C LEU A 318 8.53 -10.98 7.90
N TYR A 319 7.29 -11.39 7.69
CA TYR A 319 6.93 -12.39 6.69
C TYR A 319 6.40 -11.69 5.43
N MET A 320 6.97 -12.00 4.26
CA MET A 320 6.43 -11.55 2.97
C MET A 320 5.86 -12.77 2.26
N ILE A 321 4.59 -12.73 1.85
CA ILE A 321 3.94 -13.80 1.08
C ILE A 321 3.73 -13.30 -0.36
N GLY A 322 4.36 -13.96 -1.34
CA GLY A 322 4.44 -13.54 -2.74
C GLY A 322 4.36 -14.71 -3.72
N ASP A 323 3.95 -14.48 -4.98
CA ASP A 323 3.98 -15.50 -6.05
C ASP A 323 5.22 -15.37 -6.96
N ASN A 324 5.88 -14.21 -6.96
CA ASN A 324 7.07 -13.92 -7.76
C ASN A 324 8.30 -13.67 -6.85
N PRO A 325 9.22 -14.66 -6.71
CA PRO A 325 10.42 -14.53 -5.87
C PRO A 325 11.37 -13.38 -6.25
N TRP A 326 11.37 -12.92 -7.51
CA TRP A 326 12.20 -11.81 -7.95
C TRP A 326 11.75 -10.45 -7.40
N LEU A 327 10.49 -10.35 -6.97
CA LEU A 327 9.90 -9.17 -6.34
C LEU A 327 9.92 -9.24 -4.80
N MET A 328 10.58 -10.23 -4.21
CA MET A 328 10.66 -10.41 -2.76
C MET A 328 11.99 -9.91 -2.20
N SER A 329 11.98 -9.40 -0.96
CA SER A 329 13.20 -8.98 -0.27
C SER A 329 14.03 -10.20 0.13
N LYS A 330 15.34 -10.18 -0.19
CA LYS A 330 16.32 -11.22 0.19
C LYS A 330 17.10 -10.89 1.49
N GLU A 331 16.61 -9.97 2.30
CA GLU A 331 17.25 -9.58 3.56
C GLU A 331 16.92 -10.57 4.69
N HIS A 332 17.93 -11.01 5.46
CA HIS A 332 17.79 -12.08 6.47
C HIS A 332 16.75 -11.85 7.58
N SER A 333 16.31 -10.61 7.83
CA SER A 333 15.25 -10.26 8.78
C SER A 333 13.83 -10.43 8.20
N ARG A 334 13.73 -10.68 6.88
CA ARG A 334 12.48 -10.86 6.15
C ARG A 334 12.43 -12.28 5.61
N ILE A 335 11.34 -12.99 5.87
CA ILE A 335 11.16 -14.39 5.48
C ILE A 335 10.24 -14.44 4.26
N PRO A 336 10.76 -14.72 3.06
CA PRO A 336 9.94 -14.91 1.87
C PRO A 336 9.24 -16.29 1.89
N LEU A 337 7.91 -16.24 1.91
CA LEU A 337 7.01 -17.35 1.67
C LEU A 337 6.51 -17.27 0.23
N VAL A 338 6.90 -18.23 -0.60
CA VAL A 338 6.58 -18.29 -2.02
C VAL A 338 5.37 -19.20 -2.22
N PHE A 339 4.33 -18.66 -2.83
CA PHE A 339 3.12 -19.37 -3.20
C PHE A 339 3.24 -19.91 -4.64
N ASP A 340 3.22 -21.23 -4.81
CA ASP A 340 3.06 -21.87 -6.12
C ASP A 340 1.68 -22.53 -6.18
N PHE A 341 0.89 -22.12 -7.18
CA PHE A 341 -0.47 -22.62 -7.40
C PHE A 341 -0.54 -23.70 -8.48
N ASP A 342 0.47 -23.76 -9.37
CA ASP A 342 0.38 -24.48 -10.63
C ASP A 342 1.20 -25.79 -10.64
N GLN A 343 2.17 -25.96 -9.71
CA GLN A 343 3.19 -27.04 -9.65
C GLN A 343 4.14 -27.12 -10.87
N ASP A 344 3.71 -26.63 -12.04
CA ASP A 344 4.53 -26.42 -13.23
C ASP A 344 5.56 -25.28 -13.05
N ARG A 345 5.36 -24.37 -12.08
CA ARG A 345 6.36 -23.34 -11.74
C ARG A 345 7.45 -23.96 -10.89
N CYS A 346 8.33 -24.72 -11.54
CA CYS A 346 9.47 -25.40 -10.94
C CYS A 346 10.56 -24.42 -10.43
N PHE A 347 10.21 -23.61 -9.41
CA PHE A 347 11.13 -22.89 -8.55
C PHE A 347 11.93 -23.91 -7.76
N GLN A 348 13.00 -24.43 -8.37
CA GLN A 348 13.90 -25.35 -7.68
C GLN A 348 14.54 -24.62 -6.50
N ALA A 349 14.07 -24.93 -5.29
CA ALA A 349 14.54 -24.40 -4.01
C ALA A 349 15.97 -24.87 -3.63
N LYS A 350 16.86 -24.98 -4.61
CA LYS A 350 18.25 -25.39 -4.47
C LYS A 350 19.12 -24.19 -4.09
N GLY A 351 19.01 -23.76 -2.83
CA GLY A 351 19.96 -22.83 -2.19
C GLY A 351 19.51 -21.37 -2.06
N GLU A 352 18.25 -21.04 -2.40
CA GLU A 352 17.65 -19.73 -2.12
C GLU A 352 16.79 -19.78 -0.84
N PRO A 353 16.73 -18.70 -0.03
CA PRO A 353 16.21 -18.74 1.34
C PRO A 353 14.69 -18.59 1.47
N TYR A 354 13.90 -19.16 0.54
CA TYR A 354 12.44 -19.09 0.56
C TYR A 354 11.77 -20.40 1.01
N THR A 355 10.63 -20.27 1.69
CA THR A 355 9.75 -21.40 2.03
C THR A 355 8.61 -21.45 1.01
N VAL A 356 8.46 -22.57 0.28
CA VAL A 356 7.35 -22.76 -0.67
C VAL A 356 6.12 -23.31 0.06
N VAL A 357 4.93 -22.83 -0.29
CA VAL A 357 3.64 -23.20 0.34
C VAL A 357 2.51 -23.29 -0.69
N ASP A 358 1.65 -24.30 -0.54
CA ASP A 358 0.57 -24.62 -1.51
C ASP A 358 -0.61 -23.62 -1.47
N THR A 359 -0.84 -22.93 -0.34
CA THR A 359 -1.86 -21.87 -0.22
C THR A 359 -1.45 -20.72 0.71
N VAL A 360 -2.16 -19.59 0.62
CA VAL A 360 -2.03 -18.47 1.58
C VAL A 360 -2.53 -18.85 2.97
N GLU A 361 -3.48 -19.80 3.05
CA GLU A 361 -3.88 -20.38 4.34
C GLU A 361 -2.75 -21.21 4.96
N ASP A 362 -2.03 -22.01 4.19
CA ASP A 362 -0.87 -22.77 4.68
C ASP A 362 0.28 -21.83 5.07
N ALA A 363 0.49 -20.75 4.32
CA ALA A 363 1.43 -19.68 4.67
C ALA A 363 1.11 -19.07 6.04
N VAL A 364 -0.15 -18.72 6.30
CA VAL A 364 -0.60 -18.16 7.58
C VAL A 364 -0.54 -19.21 8.70
N GLU A 365 -0.95 -20.46 8.44
CA GLU A 365 -0.80 -21.54 9.43
C GLU A 365 0.66 -21.80 9.80
N PHE A 366 1.59 -21.75 8.85
CA PHE A 366 3.02 -21.90 9.09
C PHE A 366 3.56 -20.77 9.98
N ILE A 367 3.22 -19.51 9.67
CA ILE A 367 3.64 -18.34 10.45
C ILE A 367 3.13 -18.45 11.90
N LEU A 368 1.83 -18.68 12.08
CA LEU A 368 1.22 -18.74 13.41
C LEU A 368 1.83 -19.87 14.25
N LYS A 369 1.91 -21.10 13.71
CA LYS A 369 2.53 -22.24 14.42
C LYS A 369 3.99 -21.98 14.81
N ARG A 370 4.75 -21.28 13.95
CA ARG A 370 6.17 -20.96 14.20
C ARG A 370 6.36 -19.92 15.30
N GLU A 371 5.57 -18.86 15.28
CA GLU A 371 5.66 -17.81 16.31
C GLU A 371 5.05 -18.31 17.63
N ASP A 372 3.91 -19.03 17.62
CA ASP A 372 3.34 -19.70 18.80
C ASP A 372 4.35 -20.64 19.48
N ALA A 373 5.02 -21.50 18.71
CA ALA A 373 6.07 -22.39 19.23
C ALA A 373 7.27 -21.62 19.82
N SER A 374 7.50 -20.37 19.40
CA SER A 374 8.56 -19.51 19.93
C SER A 374 8.19 -18.85 21.26
N TYR A 375 6.90 -18.78 21.63
CA TYR A 375 6.45 -18.29 22.95
C TYR A 375 6.52 -19.34 24.07
N VAL A 376 6.87 -20.59 23.76
CA VAL A 376 6.85 -21.73 24.71
C VAL A 376 8.26 -22.06 25.27
N VAL A 377 9.29 -21.31 24.87
CA VAL A 377 10.71 -21.66 25.09
C VAL A 377 11.51 -20.60 25.89
N ASP A 378 10.92 -19.43 26.19
CA ASP A 378 11.49 -18.37 27.04
C ASP A 378 11.02 -18.49 28.52
#